data_AF-A0A2W6EZX7-F1
#
_entry.id   AF-A0A2W6EZX7-F1
#
_cell.length_a   1.000
_cell.length_b   1.000
_cell.length_c   1.000
_cell.angle_alpha   90.00
_cell.angle_beta   90.00
_cell.angle_gamma   90.00
#
_symmetry.space_group_name_H-M   'P 1'
#
loop_
_entity.id
_entity.type
_entity.pdbx_description
1 polymer ?
#
loop_
_entity_poly.entity_id
_entity_poly.type
_entity_poly.pdbx_seq_one_letter_code
_entity_poly.pdbx_strand_id
1 'polypeptide(L)'
;MVFGWITLMLAVDPSSGLGEQRAWGVATWAVLLWLLRVETPIVRAQVAMVVAFATAVEYTFSLWLEVYVYRLANVPAFVPPGHGLVYLCALTLGRSPLIYRWRVPLVALTLGAGAAYALWGLLGSDRVDVLGAFWFGCLAAFLTRRRSRLLYVGLFGIVTYLELLGTWLGVWTWRPLDPTGLITIGNPPSGAAGGYGWFDLAALTVAPTLLRAWERLTQTGRPKR
;
A
#
# COMPACT_ATOMS: atom_id res chain seq x y z
N MET A 1 11.72 0.04 11.40
CA MET A 1 11.51 1.49 11.21
C MET A 1 10.17 1.81 10.58
N VAL A 2 9.86 1.35 9.35
CA VAL A 2 8.60 1.72 8.65
C VAL A 2 7.34 1.36 9.44
N PHE A 3 7.24 0.15 10.00
CA PHE A 3 6.12 -0.22 10.90
C PHE A 3 5.92 0.82 12.01
N GLY A 4 6.98 1.17 12.74
CA GLY A 4 6.91 2.16 13.82
C GLY A 4 6.56 3.58 13.35
N TRP A 5 7.01 3.98 12.15
CA TRP A 5 6.61 5.26 11.56
C TRP A 5 5.10 5.27 11.24
N ILE A 6 4.60 4.20 10.62
CA ILE A 6 3.16 4.04 10.35
C ILE A 6 2.37 4.04 11.66
N THR A 7 2.81 3.30 12.68
CA THR A 7 2.18 3.31 14.01
C THR A 7 2.09 4.72 14.56
N LEU A 8 3.19 5.48 14.51
CA LEU A 8 3.25 6.84 15.01
C LEU A 8 2.26 7.73 14.27
N MET A 9 2.27 7.73 12.93
CA MET A 9 1.36 8.58 12.14
C MET A 9 -0.11 8.25 12.40
N LEU A 10 -0.45 6.95 12.47
CA LEU A 10 -1.82 6.52 12.74
C LEU A 10 -2.25 6.83 14.17
N ALA A 11 -1.36 6.73 15.16
CA ALA A 11 -1.65 7.01 16.57
C ALA A 11 -1.84 8.50 16.85
N VAL A 12 -1.11 9.38 16.15
CA VAL A 12 -1.21 10.85 16.35
C VAL A 12 -2.28 11.49 15.46
N ASP A 13 -2.72 10.84 14.39
CA ASP A 13 -3.72 11.43 13.49
C ASP A 13 -5.04 11.76 14.19
N PRO A 14 -5.65 10.89 15.04
CA PRO A 14 -6.93 11.18 15.68
C PRO A 14 -6.98 12.51 16.46
N SER A 15 -5.83 12.96 16.99
CA SER A 15 -5.69 14.23 17.72
C SER A 15 -5.12 15.38 16.88
N SER A 16 -4.78 15.13 15.61
CA SER A 16 -4.20 16.14 14.72
C SER A 16 -5.27 17.06 14.10
N GLY A 17 -4.90 18.28 13.71
CA GLY A 17 -5.66 19.10 12.77
C GLY A 17 -5.07 19.04 11.36
N LEU A 18 -5.58 19.87 10.44
CA LEU A 18 -5.04 19.97 9.08
C LEU A 18 -3.59 20.47 9.06
N GLY A 19 -3.23 21.36 9.99
CA GLY A 19 -1.86 21.88 10.11
C GLY A 19 -0.86 20.80 10.49
N GLU A 20 -1.20 20.01 11.51
CA GLU A 20 -0.40 18.88 11.99
C GLU A 20 -0.29 17.79 10.91
N GLN A 21 -1.39 17.45 10.21
CA GLN A 21 -1.32 16.50 9.09
C GLN A 21 -0.34 16.94 8.00
N ARG A 22 -0.30 18.24 7.66
CA ARG A 22 0.67 18.79 6.69
C ARG A 22 2.10 18.66 7.21
N ALA A 23 2.34 18.97 8.48
CA ALA A 23 3.65 18.79 9.11
C ALA A 23 4.10 17.32 9.10
N TRP A 24 3.20 16.39 9.42
CA TRP A 24 3.43 14.96 9.32
C TRP A 24 3.64 14.48 7.88
N GLY A 25 2.98 15.12 6.92
CA GLY A 25 3.22 14.91 5.48
C GLY A 25 4.65 15.28 5.08
N VAL A 26 5.13 16.46 5.48
CA VAL A 26 6.52 16.89 5.25
C VAL A 26 7.51 15.93 5.92
N ALA A 27 7.25 15.55 7.16
CA ALA A 27 8.10 14.59 7.88
C ALA A 27 8.15 13.22 7.19
N THR A 28 7.00 12.71 6.73
CA THR A 28 6.91 11.42 6.04
C THR A 28 7.62 11.46 4.69
N TRP A 29 7.53 12.57 3.96
CA TRP A 29 8.35 12.81 2.76
C TRP A 29 9.84 12.82 3.09
N ALA A 30 10.27 13.47 4.16
CA ALA A 30 11.67 13.50 4.57
C ALA A 30 12.20 12.09 4.88
N VAL A 31 11.42 11.26 5.59
CA VAL A 31 11.75 9.85 5.86
C VAL A 31 11.83 9.03 4.56
N LEU A 32 10.84 9.17 3.67
CA LEU A 32 10.82 8.47 2.39
C LEU A 32 12.05 8.84 1.55
N LEU A 33 12.30 10.13 1.38
CA LEU A 33 13.44 10.64 0.59
C LEU A 33 14.77 10.23 1.20
N TRP A 34 14.89 10.17 2.54
CA TRP A 34 16.08 9.68 3.22
C TRP A 34 16.35 8.20 2.93
N LEU A 35 15.33 7.34 3.02
CA LEU A 35 15.44 5.92 2.69
C LEU A 35 15.79 5.69 1.21
N LEU A 36 15.23 6.50 0.31
CA LEU A 36 15.48 6.38 -1.13
C LEU A 36 16.93 6.71 -1.53
N ARG A 37 17.71 7.39 -0.69
CA ARG A 37 19.12 7.78 -1.00
C ARG A 37 20.02 6.59 -1.26
N VAL A 38 19.73 5.43 -0.63
CA VAL A 38 20.52 4.21 -0.78
C VAL A 38 19.95 3.23 -1.81
N GLU A 39 18.75 3.52 -2.34
CA GLU A 39 18.08 2.66 -3.32
C GLU A 39 18.54 2.95 -4.75
N THR A 40 18.42 1.93 -5.60
CA THR A 40 18.77 2.00 -7.02
C THR A 40 17.80 2.90 -7.81
N PRO A 41 18.20 3.45 -8.97
CA PRO A 41 17.32 4.28 -9.80
C PRO A 41 16.00 3.62 -10.16
N ILE A 42 16.00 2.31 -10.42
CA ILE A 42 14.79 1.56 -10.73
C ILE A 42 13.82 1.49 -9.54
N VAL A 43 14.33 1.31 -8.32
CA VAL A 43 13.49 1.30 -7.11
C VAL A 43 12.91 2.68 -6.83
N ARG A 44 13.71 3.74 -7.02
CA ARG A 44 13.22 5.13 -6.91
C ARG A 44 12.08 5.40 -7.90
N ALA A 45 12.23 4.94 -9.15
CA ALA A 45 11.18 5.07 -10.17
C ALA A 45 9.92 4.25 -9.80
N GLN A 46 10.08 3.04 -9.26
CA GLN A 46 8.97 2.23 -8.77
C GLN A 46 8.22 2.92 -7.63
N VAL A 47 8.94 3.46 -6.64
CA VAL A 47 8.35 4.20 -5.51
C VAL A 47 7.62 5.45 -6.00
N ALA A 48 8.21 6.21 -6.91
CA ALA A 48 7.55 7.37 -7.49
C ALA A 48 6.24 6.98 -8.21
N MET A 49 6.23 5.86 -8.94
CA MET A 49 5.03 5.32 -9.57
C MET A 49 3.98 4.92 -8.54
N VAL A 50 4.36 4.21 -7.48
CA VAL A 50 3.44 3.84 -6.39
C VAL A 50 2.84 5.09 -5.75
N VAL A 51 3.66 6.09 -5.40
CA VAL A 51 3.16 7.32 -4.79
C VAL A 51 2.17 8.03 -5.72
N ALA A 52 2.51 8.20 -7.00
CA ALA A 52 1.65 8.88 -7.96
C ALA A 52 0.32 8.14 -8.17
N PHE A 53 0.39 6.82 -8.40
CA PHE A 53 -0.78 6.01 -8.68
C PHE A 53 -1.67 5.84 -7.45
N ALA A 54 -1.09 5.56 -6.28
CA ALA A 54 -1.83 5.50 -5.03
C ALA A 54 -2.47 6.84 -4.70
N THR A 55 -1.79 7.97 -4.93
CA THR A 55 -2.41 9.31 -4.74
C THR A 55 -3.63 9.48 -5.64
N ALA A 56 -3.54 9.11 -6.92
CA ALA A 56 -4.71 9.18 -7.82
C ALA A 56 -5.86 8.30 -7.31
N VAL A 57 -5.56 7.09 -6.83
CA VAL A 57 -6.54 6.18 -6.23
C VAL A 57 -7.15 6.78 -4.97
N GLU A 58 -6.35 7.35 -4.06
CA GLU A 58 -6.84 7.97 -2.83
C GLU A 58 -7.83 9.10 -3.13
N TYR A 59 -7.50 10.03 -4.03
CA TYR A 59 -8.41 11.12 -4.37
C TYR A 59 -9.67 10.62 -5.09
N THR A 60 -9.56 9.56 -5.89
CA THR A 60 -10.70 8.95 -6.61
C THR A 60 -11.62 8.20 -5.64
N PHE A 61 -11.08 7.30 -4.85
CA PHE A 61 -11.86 6.38 -4.02
C PHE A 61 -12.25 6.97 -2.67
N SER A 62 -11.45 7.89 -2.10
CA SER A 62 -11.80 8.50 -0.80
C SER A 62 -12.58 9.80 -0.92
N LEU A 63 -12.22 10.70 -1.85
CA LEU A 63 -12.87 12.01 -1.95
C LEU A 63 -13.99 12.05 -3.00
N TRP A 64 -13.77 11.45 -4.17
CA TRP A 64 -14.76 11.51 -5.24
C TRP A 64 -15.85 10.45 -5.11
N LEU A 65 -15.48 9.20 -4.83
CA LEU A 65 -16.40 8.07 -4.71
C LEU A 65 -16.79 7.75 -3.25
N GLU A 66 -16.08 8.32 -2.28
CA GLU A 66 -16.28 8.09 -0.84
C GLU A 66 -16.36 6.62 -0.39
N VAL A 67 -15.65 5.70 -1.06
CA VAL A 67 -15.61 4.27 -0.70
C VAL A 67 -15.03 4.05 0.70
N TYR A 68 -14.12 4.93 1.12
CA TYR A 68 -13.68 5.08 2.50
C TYR A 68 -13.41 6.56 2.78
N VAL A 69 -13.69 7.01 3.99
CA VAL A 69 -13.61 8.42 4.35
C VAL A 69 -12.65 8.60 5.52
N TYR A 70 -11.70 9.53 5.37
CA TYR A 70 -10.81 9.96 6.44
C TYR A 70 -11.54 10.93 7.39
N ARG A 71 -11.18 10.94 8.68
CA ARG A 71 -11.95 11.70 9.70
C ARG A 71 -12.09 13.21 9.41
N LEU A 72 -11.13 13.81 8.70
CA LEU A 72 -11.11 15.23 8.35
C LEU A 72 -11.65 15.51 6.93
N ALA A 73 -12.25 14.51 6.27
CA ALA A 73 -12.76 14.60 4.89
C ALA A 73 -11.72 15.08 3.86
N ASN A 74 -10.43 14.86 4.13
CA ASN A 74 -9.32 15.08 3.21
C ASN A 74 -8.42 13.85 3.21
N VAL A 75 -7.66 13.65 2.14
CA VAL A 75 -6.54 12.71 2.16
C VAL A 75 -5.44 13.29 3.06
N PRO A 76 -5.05 12.64 4.17
CA PRO A 76 -3.99 13.14 5.05
C PRO A 76 -2.67 13.26 4.28
N ALA A 77 -1.93 14.35 4.48
CA ALA A 77 -0.75 14.64 3.66
C ALA A 77 0.41 13.64 3.82
N PHE A 78 0.39 12.80 4.87
CA PHE A 78 1.33 11.69 5.04
C PHE A 78 0.94 10.44 4.26
N VAL A 79 -0.29 10.32 3.73
CA VAL A 79 -0.74 9.13 2.98
C VAL A 79 0.01 8.95 1.66
N PRO A 80 0.15 9.97 0.79
CA PRO A 80 0.93 9.81 -0.45
C PRO A 80 2.36 9.30 -0.25
N PRO A 81 3.24 9.91 0.57
CA PRO A 81 4.56 9.35 0.84
C PRO A 81 4.49 8.06 1.68
N GLY A 82 3.43 7.87 2.47
CA GLY A 82 3.17 6.65 3.22
C GLY A 82 3.07 5.41 2.31
N HIS A 83 2.38 5.52 1.17
CA HIS A 83 2.33 4.45 0.16
C HIS A 83 3.72 4.09 -0.37
N GLY A 84 4.58 5.09 -0.58
CA GLY A 84 5.99 4.85 -0.93
C GLY A 84 6.76 4.09 0.15
N LEU A 85 6.53 4.41 1.43
CA LEU A 85 7.13 3.70 2.56
C LEU A 85 6.61 2.27 2.69
N VAL A 86 5.31 2.04 2.48
CA VAL A 86 4.68 0.72 2.46
C VAL A 86 5.32 -0.16 1.38
N TYR A 87 5.46 0.37 0.16
CA TYR A 87 6.14 -0.35 -0.93
C TYR A 87 7.59 -0.68 -0.59
N LEU A 88 8.36 0.30 -0.12
CA LEU A 88 9.75 0.07 0.28
C LEU A 88 9.85 -0.99 1.37
N CYS A 89 8.96 -0.94 2.37
CA CYS A 89 8.92 -1.94 3.43
C CYS A 89 8.65 -3.34 2.86
N ALA A 90 7.63 -3.51 2.02
CA ALA A 90 7.32 -4.78 1.38
C ALA A 90 8.48 -5.28 0.51
N LEU A 91 9.13 -4.40 -0.24
CA LEU A 91 10.29 -4.71 -1.08
C LEU A 91 11.51 -5.13 -0.24
N THR A 92 11.82 -4.41 0.85
CA THR A 92 12.91 -4.73 1.77
C THR A 92 12.66 -6.07 2.46
N LEU A 93 11.43 -6.33 2.91
CA LEU A 93 11.05 -7.65 3.44
C LEU A 93 11.23 -8.74 2.38
N GLY A 94 10.77 -8.49 1.15
CA GLY A 94 10.89 -9.45 0.05
C GLY A 94 12.33 -9.76 -0.36
N ARG A 95 13.28 -8.83 -0.13
CA ARG A 95 14.72 -8.99 -0.37
C ARG A 95 15.48 -9.58 0.83
N SER A 96 14.84 -9.72 1.99
CA SER A 96 15.50 -10.17 3.21
C SER A 96 15.94 -11.63 3.10
N PRO A 97 17.20 -11.97 3.44
CA PRO A 97 17.67 -13.36 3.51
C PRO A 97 16.83 -14.22 4.47
N LEU A 98 16.31 -13.61 5.55
CA LEU A 98 15.47 -14.30 6.52
C LEU A 98 14.13 -14.71 5.89
N ILE A 99 13.45 -13.77 5.20
CA ILE A 99 12.19 -14.05 4.51
C ILE A 99 12.41 -15.06 3.38
N TYR A 100 13.54 -14.97 2.67
CA TYR A 100 13.89 -15.94 1.64
C TYR A 100 14.13 -17.36 2.20
N ARG A 101 14.79 -17.47 3.36
CA ARG A 101 15.00 -18.74 4.07
C ARG A 101 13.67 -19.40 4.44
N TRP A 102 12.70 -18.62 4.90
CA TRP A 102 11.38 -19.07 5.32
C TRP A 102 10.29 -18.89 4.24
N ARG A 103 10.67 -18.74 2.97
CA ARG A 103 9.72 -18.39 1.89
C ARG A 103 8.53 -19.33 1.74
N VAL A 104 8.74 -20.64 1.87
CA VAL A 104 7.65 -21.63 1.71
C VAL A 104 6.63 -21.50 2.85
N PRO A 105 7.03 -21.61 4.14
CA PRO A 105 6.08 -21.46 5.23
C PRO A 105 5.47 -20.06 5.31
N LEU A 106 6.21 -18.99 4.97
CA LEU A 106 5.65 -17.64 4.97
C LEU A 106 4.59 -17.43 3.89
N VAL A 107 4.76 -18.02 2.71
CA VAL A 107 3.74 -17.99 1.66
C VAL A 107 2.52 -18.80 2.07
N ALA A 108 2.72 -19.99 2.64
CA ALA A 108 1.63 -20.80 3.16
C ALA A 108 0.87 -20.08 4.28
N LEU A 109 1.59 -19.43 5.20
CA LEU A 109 1.01 -18.62 6.26
C LEU A 109 0.23 -17.43 5.69
N THR A 110 0.77 -16.74 4.70
CA THR A 110 0.09 -15.61 4.03
C THR A 110 -1.23 -16.06 3.41
N LEU A 111 -1.23 -17.19 2.69
CA LEU A 111 -2.44 -17.77 2.10
C LEU A 111 -3.42 -18.25 3.16
N GLY A 112 -2.95 -18.96 4.18
CA GLY A 112 -3.79 -19.52 5.25
C GLY A 112 -4.42 -18.42 6.10
N ALA A 113 -3.62 -17.46 6.56
CA ALA A 113 -4.11 -16.33 7.36
C ALA A 113 -5.03 -15.41 6.53
N GLY A 114 -4.66 -15.13 5.28
CA GLY A 114 -5.50 -14.34 4.38
C GLY A 114 -6.84 -15.03 4.06
N ALA A 115 -6.83 -16.34 3.82
CA ALA A 115 -8.05 -17.12 3.58
C ALA A 115 -8.92 -17.16 4.83
N ALA A 116 -8.34 -17.40 6.01
CA ALA A 116 -9.07 -17.37 7.27
C ALA A 116 -9.71 -16.00 7.52
N TYR A 117 -8.98 -14.91 7.26
CA TYR A 117 -9.50 -13.56 7.43
C TYR A 117 -10.62 -13.24 6.42
N ALA A 118 -10.46 -13.61 5.15
CA ALA A 118 -11.49 -13.44 4.13
C ALA A 118 -12.76 -14.27 4.41
N LEU A 119 -12.59 -15.53 4.85
CA LEU A 119 -13.71 -16.38 5.24
C LEU A 119 -14.45 -15.83 6.46
N TRP A 120 -13.72 -15.33 7.46
CA TRP A 120 -14.32 -14.62 8.59
C TRP A 120 -15.06 -13.36 8.12
N GLY A 121 -14.48 -12.56 7.23
CA GLY A 121 -15.12 -11.38 6.65
C GLY A 121 -16.44 -11.71 5.93
N LEU A 122 -16.50 -12.83 5.20
CA LEU A 122 -17.70 -13.27 4.49
C LEU A 122 -18.78 -13.86 5.40
N LEU A 123 -18.41 -14.61 6.43
CA LEU A 123 -19.33 -15.50 7.15
C LEU A 123 -19.56 -15.13 8.61
N GLY A 124 -18.65 -14.39 9.24
CA GLY A 124 -18.63 -14.22 10.70
C GLY A 124 -18.32 -12.81 11.20
N SER A 125 -18.18 -11.83 10.30
CA SER A 125 -17.98 -10.43 10.68
C SER A 125 -19.30 -9.66 10.65
N ASP A 126 -19.37 -8.53 11.36
CA ASP A 126 -20.57 -7.69 11.42
C ASP A 126 -20.97 -7.08 10.06
N ARG A 127 -20.02 -7.02 9.12
CA ARG A 127 -20.22 -6.53 7.74
C ARG A 127 -19.69 -7.56 6.77
N VAL A 128 -20.59 -8.21 6.02
CA VAL A 128 -20.21 -9.16 4.97
C VAL A 128 -19.22 -8.49 4.03
N ASP A 129 -18.04 -9.09 3.87
CA ASP A 129 -16.91 -8.44 3.21
C ASP A 129 -16.58 -9.08 1.85
N VAL A 130 -17.42 -8.80 0.86
CA VAL A 130 -17.25 -9.32 -0.51
C VAL A 130 -16.04 -8.67 -1.20
N LEU A 131 -15.85 -7.36 -1.04
CA LEU A 131 -14.71 -6.66 -1.61
C LEU A 131 -13.40 -7.20 -1.05
N GLY A 132 -13.33 -7.47 0.25
CA GLY A 132 -12.13 -8.01 0.84
C GLY A 132 -11.80 -9.43 0.39
N ALA A 133 -12.81 -10.30 0.25
CA ALA A 133 -12.63 -11.63 -0.34
C ALA A 133 -12.09 -11.55 -1.78
N PHE A 134 -12.59 -10.61 -2.58
CA PHE A 134 -12.07 -10.34 -3.91
C PHE A 134 -10.60 -9.89 -3.90
N TRP A 135 -10.23 -8.98 -3.00
CA TRP A 135 -8.83 -8.56 -2.86
C TRP A 135 -7.92 -9.68 -2.36
N PHE A 136 -8.39 -10.55 -1.47
CA PHE A 136 -7.66 -11.76 -1.11
C PHE A 136 -7.43 -12.65 -2.35
N GLY A 137 -8.43 -12.83 -3.22
CA GLY A 137 -8.28 -13.54 -4.49
C GLY A 137 -7.18 -12.94 -5.38
N CYS A 138 -7.11 -11.60 -5.48
CA CYS A 138 -6.03 -10.91 -6.20
C CYS A 138 -4.66 -11.19 -5.56
N LEU A 139 -4.55 -11.13 -4.24
CA LEU A 139 -3.32 -11.43 -3.52
C LEU A 139 -2.87 -12.89 -3.76
N ALA A 140 -3.79 -13.84 -3.70
CA ALA A 140 -3.51 -15.25 -3.98
C ALA A 140 -2.98 -15.44 -5.40
N ALA A 141 -3.59 -14.79 -6.39
CA ALA A 141 -3.11 -14.78 -7.77
C ALA A 141 -1.70 -14.19 -7.89
N PHE A 142 -1.42 -13.09 -7.19
CA PHE A 142 -0.10 -12.46 -7.17
C PHE A 142 0.99 -13.34 -6.54
N LEU A 143 0.65 -14.11 -5.49
CA LEU A 143 1.56 -15.07 -4.87
C LEU A 143 1.96 -16.22 -5.79
N THR A 144 1.19 -16.52 -6.85
CA THR A 144 1.60 -17.53 -7.85
C THR A 144 2.84 -17.09 -8.64
N ARG A 145 3.06 -15.78 -8.81
CA ARG A 145 4.17 -15.20 -9.60
C ARG A 145 5.51 -15.32 -8.86
N ARG A 146 6.37 -16.26 -9.28
CA ARG A 146 7.64 -16.58 -8.60
C ARG A 146 8.57 -15.38 -8.37
N ARG A 147 8.67 -14.45 -9.33
CA ARG A 147 9.67 -13.36 -9.32
C ARG A 147 9.42 -12.32 -8.22
N SER A 148 8.17 -12.09 -7.84
CA SER A 148 7.80 -11.06 -6.86
C SER A 148 6.98 -11.60 -5.69
N ARG A 149 6.90 -12.92 -5.52
CA ARG A 149 6.11 -13.58 -4.47
C ARG A 149 6.41 -13.03 -3.06
N LEU A 150 7.69 -12.84 -2.74
CA LEU A 150 8.11 -12.39 -1.41
C LEU A 150 7.80 -10.92 -1.14
N LEU A 151 7.66 -10.11 -2.20
CA LEU A 151 7.13 -8.76 -2.06
C LEU A 151 5.69 -8.82 -1.54
N TYR A 152 4.84 -9.66 -2.12
CA TYR A 152 3.44 -9.78 -1.72
C TYR A 152 3.24 -10.39 -0.31
N VAL A 153 4.18 -11.24 0.14
CA VAL A 153 4.24 -11.66 1.55
C VAL A 153 4.50 -10.47 2.47
N GLY A 154 5.48 -9.63 2.13
CA GLY A 154 5.77 -8.39 2.87
C GLY A 154 4.59 -7.42 2.85
N LEU A 155 3.94 -7.29 1.70
CA LEU A 155 2.77 -6.43 1.49
C LEU A 155 1.59 -6.88 2.34
N PHE A 156 1.30 -8.18 2.38
CA PHE A 156 0.28 -8.73 3.27
C PHE A 156 0.53 -8.35 4.72
N GLY A 157 1.77 -8.46 5.21
CA GLY A 157 2.11 -8.09 6.57
C GLY A 157 1.89 -6.60 6.88
N ILE A 158 2.47 -5.70 6.08
CA ILE A 158 2.42 -4.26 6.34
C ILE A 158 1.03 -3.65 6.08
N VAL A 159 0.32 -4.11 5.03
CA VAL A 159 -1.00 -3.57 4.67
C VAL A 159 -2.06 -4.09 5.62
N THR A 160 -2.06 -5.38 5.97
CA THR A 160 -3.00 -5.89 6.99
C THR A 160 -2.79 -5.18 8.32
N TYR A 161 -1.52 -4.93 8.69
CA TYR A 161 -1.19 -4.17 9.89
C TYR A 161 -1.76 -2.74 9.87
N LEU A 162 -1.50 -1.98 8.81
CA LEU A 162 -1.93 -0.57 8.74
C LEU A 162 -3.44 -0.43 8.59
N GLU A 163 -4.11 -1.34 7.87
CA GLU A 163 -5.57 -1.32 7.70
C GLU A 163 -6.26 -1.58 9.03
N LEU A 164 -5.89 -2.66 9.73
CA LEU A 164 -6.45 -2.96 11.05
C LEU A 164 -6.22 -1.80 12.03
N LEU A 165 -5.00 -1.26 12.08
CA LEU A 165 -4.67 -0.19 13.00
C LEU A 165 -5.38 1.13 12.65
N GLY A 166 -5.40 1.50 11.38
CA GLY A 166 -5.99 2.76 10.90
C GLY A 166 -7.49 2.81 11.08
N THR A 167 -8.20 1.72 10.77
CA THR A 167 -9.65 1.64 11.01
C THR A 167 -9.98 1.53 12.50
N TRP A 168 -9.16 0.82 13.29
CA TRP A 168 -9.37 0.71 14.73
C TRP A 168 -9.20 2.06 15.45
N LEU A 169 -8.22 2.86 15.03
CA LEU A 169 -7.99 4.21 15.56
C LEU A 169 -8.94 5.28 14.98
N GLY A 170 -9.79 4.92 14.01
CA GLY A 170 -10.72 5.86 13.38
C GLY A 170 -10.05 6.89 12.46
N VAL A 171 -8.87 6.58 11.92
CA VAL A 171 -8.18 7.46 10.95
C VAL A 171 -8.96 7.52 9.63
N TRP A 172 -9.43 6.35 9.17
CA TRP A 172 -10.43 6.23 8.10
C TRP A 172 -11.48 5.18 8.45
N THR A 173 -12.59 5.20 7.72
CA THR A 173 -13.63 4.19 7.80
C THR A 173 -14.12 3.84 6.41
N TRP A 174 -14.15 2.54 6.10
CA TRP A 174 -14.74 2.02 4.88
C TRP A 174 -16.27 2.08 4.94
N ARG A 175 -16.90 2.49 3.83
CA ARG A 175 -18.36 2.42 3.68
C ARG A 175 -18.81 0.96 3.65
N PRO A 176 -20.03 0.63 4.08
CA PRO A 176 -20.53 -0.75 4.03
C PRO A 176 -20.75 -1.29 2.61
N LEU A 177 -20.89 -0.41 1.63
CA LEU A 177 -21.15 -0.73 0.23
C LEU A 177 -20.25 0.12 -0.68
N ASP A 178 -19.94 -0.42 -1.86
CA ASP A 178 -19.30 0.32 -2.93
C ASP A 178 -20.22 1.39 -3.54
N PRO A 179 -19.73 2.27 -4.43
CA PRO A 179 -20.53 3.34 -5.02
C PRO A 179 -21.73 2.85 -5.85
N THR A 180 -21.70 1.60 -6.34
CA THR A 180 -22.84 1.01 -7.05
C THR A 180 -23.93 0.47 -6.12
N GLY A 181 -23.61 0.30 -4.83
CA GLY A 181 -24.51 -0.30 -3.84
C GLY A 181 -24.62 -1.83 -3.93
N LEU A 182 -23.78 -2.48 -4.73
CA LEU A 182 -23.89 -3.92 -5.03
C LEU A 182 -22.86 -4.77 -4.29
N ILE A 183 -21.69 -4.21 -3.98
CA ILE A 183 -20.58 -4.92 -3.37
C ILE A 183 -20.45 -4.48 -1.92
N THR A 184 -20.60 -5.43 -1.00
CA THR A 184 -20.43 -5.18 0.44
C THR A 184 -18.95 -5.15 0.82
N ILE A 185 -18.63 -4.31 1.81
CA ILE A 185 -17.25 -4.02 2.21
C ILE A 185 -17.12 -4.09 3.74
N GLY A 186 -16.11 -4.83 4.21
CA GLY A 186 -15.71 -4.87 5.62
C GLY A 186 -15.06 -3.56 6.08
N ASN A 187 -14.84 -3.40 7.39
CA ASN A 187 -14.08 -2.27 7.93
C ASN A 187 -13.00 -2.75 8.92
N PRO A 188 -11.78 -3.03 8.45
CA PRO A 188 -11.31 -2.90 7.06
C PRO A 188 -11.73 -4.10 6.18
N PRO A 189 -11.69 -3.98 4.84
CA PRO A 189 -11.83 -5.11 3.96
C PRO A 189 -10.66 -6.08 4.18
N SER A 190 -10.99 -7.33 4.44
CA SER A 190 -10.06 -8.46 4.45
C SER A 190 -9.26 -8.48 3.15
N GLY A 191 -8.00 -8.92 3.19
CA GLY A 191 -7.21 -9.03 1.96
C GLY A 191 -6.92 -7.72 1.22
N ALA A 192 -7.14 -6.52 1.80
CA ALA A 192 -6.82 -5.21 1.19
C ALA A 192 -5.40 -5.12 0.60
N ALA A 193 -4.46 -5.90 1.11
CA ALA A 193 -3.14 -6.10 0.52
C ALA A 193 -3.16 -6.47 -0.98
N GLY A 194 -4.18 -7.19 -1.45
CA GLY A 194 -4.36 -7.48 -2.87
C GLY A 194 -4.71 -6.24 -3.70
N GLY A 195 -5.42 -5.26 -3.14
CA GLY A 195 -5.64 -3.95 -3.75
C GLY A 195 -4.31 -3.20 -3.94
N TYR A 196 -3.50 -3.13 -2.88
CA TYR A 196 -2.15 -2.54 -2.94
C TYR A 196 -1.24 -3.26 -3.96
N GLY A 197 -1.41 -4.57 -4.15
CA GLY A 197 -0.63 -5.33 -5.12
C GLY A 197 -0.82 -4.87 -6.57
N TRP A 198 -1.93 -4.19 -6.89
CA TRP A 198 -2.11 -3.54 -8.19
C TRP A 198 -1.19 -2.32 -8.37
N PHE A 199 -0.91 -1.58 -7.30
CA PHE A 199 0.04 -0.47 -7.35
C PHE A 199 1.45 -1.00 -7.65
N ASP A 200 1.81 -2.11 -7.01
CA ASP A 200 3.09 -2.78 -7.20
C ASP A 200 3.22 -3.32 -8.61
N LEU A 201 2.15 -3.92 -9.15
CA LEU A 201 2.13 -4.41 -10.51
C LEU A 201 2.33 -3.26 -11.51
N ALA A 202 1.65 -2.12 -11.31
CA ALA A 202 1.85 -0.93 -12.13
C ALA A 202 3.30 -0.42 -12.04
N ALA A 203 3.87 -0.34 -10.84
CA ALA A 203 5.26 0.06 -10.63
C ALA A 203 6.27 -0.89 -11.29
N LEU A 204 6.09 -2.21 -11.13
CA LEU A 204 6.98 -3.22 -11.70
C LEU A 204 6.94 -3.27 -13.23
N THR A 205 5.81 -2.93 -13.84
CA THR A 205 5.61 -2.98 -15.30
C THR A 205 5.95 -1.67 -16.00
N VAL A 206 5.58 -0.52 -15.43
CA VAL A 206 5.69 0.79 -16.08
C VAL A 206 7.01 1.49 -15.77
N ALA A 207 7.51 1.40 -14.52
CA ALA A 207 8.71 2.13 -14.11
C ALA A 207 9.96 1.85 -14.96
N PRO A 208 10.26 0.60 -15.39
CA PRO A 208 11.41 0.33 -16.25
C PRO A 208 11.36 1.08 -17.58
N THR A 209 10.18 1.20 -18.18
CA THR A 209 9.98 1.87 -19.48
C THR A 209 10.14 3.39 -19.33
N LEU A 210 9.56 3.97 -18.29
CA LEU A 210 9.69 5.40 -18.00
C LEU A 210 11.14 5.79 -17.69
N LEU A 211 11.85 4.98 -16.90
CA LEU A 211 13.24 5.24 -16.58
C LEU A 211 14.12 5.23 -17.84
N ARG A 212 13.93 4.27 -18.74
CA ARG A 212 14.64 4.22 -20.03
C ARG A 212 14.31 5.44 -20.92
N ALA A 213 13.06 5.88 -20.94
CA ALA A 213 12.67 7.07 -21.69
C ALA A 213 13.36 8.33 -21.13
N TRP A 214 13.39 8.48 -19.80
CA TRP A 214 14.06 9.57 -19.12
C TRP A 214 15.57 9.60 -19.38
N GLU A 215 16.24 8.44 -19.29
CA GLU A 215 17.67 8.31 -19.59
C GLU A 215 17.98 8.74 -21.04
N ARG A 216 17.13 8.37 -22.01
CA ARG A 216 17.29 8.81 -23.41
C ARG A 216 17.14 10.32 -23.58
N LEU A 217 16.15 10.92 -22.93
CA LEU A 217 15.91 12.37 -22.98
C LEU A 217 17.05 13.18 -22.33
N THR A 218 17.61 12.67 -21.23
CA THR A 218 18.70 13.35 -20.51
C THR A 218 20.06 13.14 -21.18
N GLN A 219 20.28 12.03 -21.91
CA GLN A 219 21.48 11.81 -22.71
C GLN A 219 21.49 12.61 -24.02
N THR A 220 20.34 12.84 -24.63
CA THR A 220 20.22 13.65 -25.87
C THR A 220 20.47 15.15 -25.64
N GLY A 221 20.34 15.64 -24.41
CA GLY A 221 20.64 17.03 -24.03
C GLY A 221 22.08 17.31 -23.59
N ARG A 222 22.98 16.31 -23.52
CA ARG A 222 24.40 16.53 -23.16
C ARG A 222 25.23 16.80 -24.42
N PRO A 223 25.90 17.98 -24.55
CA PRO A 223 26.81 18.21 -25.66
C PRO A 223 27.94 17.18 -25.63
N LYS A 224 28.26 16.60 -26.79
CA LYS A 224 29.43 15.73 -26.94
C LYS A 224 30.67 16.56 -26.59
N ARG A 225 31.39 16.14 -25.54
CA ARG A 225 32.70 16.69 -25.20
C ARG A 225 33.74 16.19 -26.19
#